data_AF-A0A2S9FN95-F1
#
_entry.id   AF-A0A2S9FN95-F1
#
_cell.length_a   1.000
_cell.length_b   1.000
_cell.length_c   1.000
_cell.angle_alpha   90.00
_cell.angle_beta   90.00
_cell.angle_gamma   90.00
#
_symmetry.space_group_name_H-M   'P 1'
#
loop_
_entity.id
_entity.type
_entity.pdbx_description
1 polymer ?
#
loop_
_entity_poly.entity_id
_entity_poly.type
_entity_poly.pdbx_seq_one_letter_code
_entity_poly.pdbx_strand_id
1 'polypeptide(L)' 'KWLLRNLATRRPRSLKVCTLLRKPDAVRVDLDIDYIGFDIPNEFVVGYGLDYAERYRDLSYIGTLDPKVYEEH' A
#
# COMPACT_ATOMS: atom_id res chain seq x y z
N LYS A 1 -9.31 1.69 9.89
CA LYS A 1 -9.80 3.10 9.84
C LYS A 1 -9.17 4.05 10.88
N TRP A 2 -8.17 3.65 11.67
CA TRP A 2 -7.64 4.48 12.78
C TRP A 2 -7.07 5.83 12.33
N LEU A 3 -6.20 5.83 11.31
CA LEU A 3 -5.52 7.05 10.85
C LEU A 3 -6.52 8.13 10.40
N LEU A 4 -7.48 7.79 9.55
CA LEU A 4 -8.51 8.74 9.11
C LEU A 4 -9.33 9.31 10.27
N ARG A 5 -9.71 8.47 11.24
CA ARG A 5 -10.42 8.94 12.44
C ARG A 5 -9.57 9.91 13.24
N ASN A 6 -8.27 9.61 13.43
CA ASN A 6 -7.34 10.49 14.13
C ASN A 6 -7.15 11.84 13.41
N LEU A 7 -7.02 11.82 12.08
CA LEU A 7 -6.88 13.06 11.30
C LEU A 7 -8.17 13.90 11.32
N ALA A 8 -9.34 13.25 11.30
CA ALA A 8 -10.63 13.93 11.34
C ALA A 8 -10.86 14.73 12.64
N THR A 9 -10.30 14.30 13.78
CA THR A 9 -10.45 15.04 15.05
C THR A 9 -9.82 16.44 15.01
N ARG A 10 -8.87 16.65 14.10
CA ARG A 10 -8.18 17.94 13.89
C ARG A 10 -9.00 18.93 13.05
N ARG A 11 -10.23 18.57 12.67
CA ARG A 11 -11.18 19.41 11.90
C ARG A 11 -10.57 19.97 10.59
N PRO A 12 -10.01 19.12 9.71
CA PRO A 12 -9.55 19.59 8.41
C PRO A 12 -10.74 20.07 7.56
N ARG A 13 -10.49 21.00 6.63
CA ARG A 13 -11.51 21.43 5.65
C ARG A 13 -12.01 20.27 4.78
N SER A 14 -11.12 19.34 4.45
CA SER A 14 -11.41 18.11 3.70
C SER A 14 -10.38 17.05 4.03
N LEU A 15 -10.75 15.77 3.96
CA LEU A 15 -9.86 14.64 4.13
C LEU A 15 -10.13 13.62 3.03
N LYS A 16 -9.08 13.23 2.30
CA LYS A 16 -9.15 12.33 1.15
C LYS A 16 -8.01 11.31 1.21
N VAL A 17 -8.20 10.15 0.58
CA VAL A 17 -7.18 9.09 0.49
C VAL A 17 -6.73 8.92 -0.95
N CYS A 18 -5.42 8.90 -1.15
CA CYS A 18 -4.78 8.51 -2.39
C CYS A 18 -3.85 7.32 -2.12
N THR A 19 -3.91 6.30 -2.97
CA THR A 19 -2.97 5.18 -2.95
C THR A 19 -2.43 4.92 -4.35
N LEU A 20 -1.14 4.59 -4.43
CA LEU A 20 -0.54 4.14 -5.69
C LEU A 20 -1.03 2.75 -6.06
N LEU A 21 -1.04 1.82 -5.10
CA LEU A 21 -1.39 0.42 -5.30
C LEU A 21 -2.53 0.03 -4.36
N ARG A 22 -3.52 -0.67 -4.89
CA ARG A 22 -4.60 -1.31 -4.12
C ARG A 22 -4.64 -2.79 -4.48
N LYS A 23 -4.82 -3.65 -3.47
CA LYS A 23 -5.05 -5.09 -3.62
C LYS A 23 -6.51 -5.38 -3.28
N PRO A 24 -7.45 -5.36 -4.25
CA PRO A 24 -8.88 -5.44 -3.98
C PRO A 24 -9.25 -6.60 -3.05
N ASP A 25 -8.68 -7.79 -3.31
CA ASP A 25 -8.97 -9.01 -2.55
C ASP A 25 -8.36 -9.02 -1.13
N ALA A 26 -7.36 -8.17 -0.88
CA ALA A 26 -6.74 -8.03 0.44
C ALA A 26 -7.38 -6.93 1.29
N VAL A 27 -8.29 -6.12 0.73
CA VAL A 27 -8.99 -5.06 1.46
C VAL A 27 -10.01 -5.68 2.41
N ARG A 28 -9.66 -5.73 3.71
CA ARG A 28 -10.54 -6.25 4.78
C ARG A 28 -11.45 -5.19 5.39
N VAL A 29 -11.28 -3.93 5.01
CA VAL A 29 -11.99 -2.80 5.61
C VAL A 29 -12.54 -1.96 4.49
N ASP A 30 -13.86 -1.76 4.50
CA ASP A 30 -14.54 -0.85 3.59
C ASP A 30 -14.03 0.59 3.81
N LEU A 31 -13.18 1.06 2.91
CA LEU A 31 -12.48 2.34 2.95
C LEU A 31 -12.74 3.02 1.63
N ASP A 32 -13.37 4.19 1.70
CA ASP A 32 -13.54 5.05 0.53
C ASP A 32 -12.18 5.66 0.17
N ILE A 33 -11.72 5.39 -1.05
CA ILE A 33 -10.42 5.83 -1.57
C ILE A 33 -10.71 6.71 -2.77
N ASP A 34 -10.44 8.02 -2.64
CA ASP A 34 -10.72 9.00 -3.68
C ASP A 34 -9.85 8.80 -4.93
N TYR A 35 -8.60 8.34 -4.75
CA TYR A 35 -7.63 8.22 -5.83
C TYR A 35 -6.84 6.91 -5.75
N ILE A 36 -6.87 6.16 -6.84
CA ILE A 36 -6.16 4.88 -6.97
C ILE A 36 -5.31 4.95 -8.22
N GLY A 37 -4.02 4.66 -8.08
CA GLY A 37 -3.12 4.50 -9.23
C GLY A 37 -3.43 3.21 -9.98
N PHE A 38 -3.25 2.06 -9.31
CA PHE A 38 -3.39 0.74 -9.91
C PHE A 38 -4.01 -0.26 -8.93
N ASP A 39 -4.90 -1.11 -9.45
CA ASP A 39 -5.28 -2.36 -8.81
C ASP A 39 -4.28 -3.44 -9.20
N ILE A 40 -3.78 -4.18 -8.22
CA ILE A 40 -2.80 -5.25 -8.41
C ILE A 40 -3.27 -6.55 -7.75
N PRO A 41 -2.82 -7.71 -8.25
CA PRO A 41 -3.08 -8.99 -7.60
C PRO A 41 -2.48 -9.05 -6.19
N ASN A 42 -2.87 -10.07 -5.44
CA ASN A 42 -2.38 -10.29 -4.08
C ASN A 42 -0.95 -10.89 -4.05
N GLU A 43 0.02 -10.14 -4.58
CA GLU A 43 1.44 -10.53 -4.67
C GLU A 43 2.32 -9.63 -3.79
N PHE A 44 3.41 -10.14 -3.24
CA PHE A 44 4.36 -9.30 -2.50
C PHE A 44 5.16 -8.44 -3.47
N VAL A 45 5.05 -7.11 -3.37
CA VAL A 45 5.70 -6.17 -4.29
C VAL A 45 6.74 -5.30 -3.57
N VAL A 46 7.85 -5.01 -4.26
CA VAL A 46 8.97 -4.19 -3.79
C VAL A 46 9.34 -3.14 -4.84
N GLY A 47 10.16 -2.15 -4.46
CA GLY A 47 10.56 -1.08 -5.34
C GLY A 47 9.68 0.16 -5.26
N TYR A 48 10.15 1.27 -5.80
CA TYR A 48 9.44 2.55 -5.77
C TYR A 48 9.06 2.99 -4.34
N GLY A 49 9.98 2.79 -3.39
CA GLY A 49 9.80 3.04 -1.96
C GLY A 49 9.19 1.88 -1.16
N LEU A 50 8.63 0.85 -1.81
CA LEU A 50 8.17 -0.39 -1.18
C LEU A 50 9.37 -1.28 -0.85
N ASP A 51 9.29 -2.01 0.27
CA ASP A 51 10.42 -2.77 0.78
C ASP A 51 10.08 -4.18 1.24
N TYR A 52 11.12 -5.00 1.31
CA TYR A 52 11.16 -6.22 2.11
C TYR A 52 12.44 -6.20 2.94
N ALA A 53 12.31 -6.30 4.27
CA ALA A 53 13.43 -6.20 5.21
C ALA A 53 14.32 -4.98 4.94
N GLU A 54 13.70 -3.81 4.71
CA GLU A 54 14.34 -2.53 4.37
C GLU A 54 15.11 -2.49 3.04
N ARG A 55 15.09 -3.58 2.25
CA ARG A 55 15.74 -3.66 0.94
C ARG A 55 14.80 -3.25 -0.19
N TYR A 56 15.39 -2.94 -1.35
CA TYR A 56 14.73 -2.73 -2.65
C TYR A 56 13.97 -1.40 -2.83
N ARG A 57 13.92 -0.51 -1.84
CA ARG A 57 13.22 0.79 -1.93
C ARG A 57 13.69 1.66 -3.10
N ASP A 58 14.95 1.55 -3.46
CA ASP A 58 15.68 2.35 -4.44
C ASP A 58 15.45 1.93 -5.90
N LEU A 59 14.79 0.78 -6.14
CA LEU A 59 14.42 0.37 -7.48
C LEU A 59 13.44 1.38 -8.10
N SER A 60 13.72 1.82 -9.32
CA SER A 60 12.90 2.79 -10.06
C SER A 60 11.61 2.21 -10.64
N TYR A 61 11.33 0.94 -10.36
CA TYR A 61 10.15 0.19 -10.81
C TYR A 61 9.54 -0.58 -9.65
N ILE A 62 8.30 -1.02 -9.83
CA ILE A 62 7.61 -1.94 -8.93
C ILE A 62 7.78 -3.35 -9.50
N GLY A 63 8.20 -4.31 -8.67
CA GLY A 63 8.35 -5.70 -9.06
C GLY A 63 7.79 -6.64 -7.99
N THR A 64 7.39 -7.84 -8.42
CA THR A 64 7.00 -8.92 -7.51
C THR A 64 8.24 -9.58 -6.91
N LEU A 65 8.23 -9.81 -5.60
CA LEU A 65 9.30 -10.51 -4.89
C LEU A 65 9.09 -12.03 -5.02
N ASP A 66 10.13 -12.75 -5.43
CA ASP A 66 10.09 -14.22 -5.50
C ASP A 66 9.82 -14.82 -4.11
N PRO A 67 8.82 -15.71 -3.96
CA PRO A 67 8.46 -16.31 -2.67
C PRO A 67 9.63 -16.95 -1.91
N LYS A 68 10.61 -17.51 -2.62
CA LYS A 68 11.80 -18.11 -2.00
C LYS A 68 12.55 -17.15 -1.10
N VAL A 69 12.48 -15.85 -1.37
CA VAL A 69 13.17 -14.82 -0.60
C VAL A 69 12.57 -14.64 0.80
N TYR A 70 11.29 -14.99 1.01
CA TYR A 70 10.61 -14.81 2.29
C TYR A 70 10.01 -16.09 2.89
N GLU A 71 10.01 -17.21 2.16
CA GLU A 71 9.56 -18.52 2.65
C GLU A 71 10.71 -19.36 3.25
N GLU A 72 11.97 -18.99 3.05
CA GLU A 72 13.14 -19.66 3.64
C GLU A 72 13.38 -19.29 5.14
N HIS A 73 12.40 -18.67 5.80
CA HIS A 73 12.44 -18.25 7.20
C HIS A 73 11.22 -18.72 8.00
#